data_AF-A0A0D6KX05-F1
#
_entry.id   AF-A0A0D6KX05-F1
#
_cell.length_a   1.000
_cell.length_b   1.000
_cell.length_c   1.000
_cell.angle_alpha   90.00
_cell.angle_beta   90.00
_cell.angle_gamma   90.00
#
_symmetry.space_group_name_H-M   'P 1'
#
loop_
_entity.id
_entity.type
_entity.pdbx_description
1 polymer ?
#
loop_
_entity_poly.entity_id
_entity_poly.type
_entity_poly.pdbx_seq_one_letter_code
_entity_poly.pdbx_strand_id
1 'polypeptide(L)'
;MAWRGSTTVSDRIFACLPYLLPLIDGLMFGYVSLFREFPALQVLLVPLQPVVLIYGSLGQFGQLIVFFALFFLVVRNEKINHFIRYNTMQAILLDIIVFLGSIVLRVIALPGIAFAVQTVASTIFLGLVAAVVYSVAQSLMGRYAEIPAVSDAVYMQVR
;
A
#
# COMPACT_ATOMS: atom_id res chain seq x y z
N MET A 1 13.29 -19.50 20.98
CA MET A 1 13.79 -18.67 19.87
C MET A 1 13.91 -17.25 20.36
N ALA A 2 15.13 -16.88 20.74
CA ALA A 2 15.46 -15.66 21.46
C ALA A 2 15.73 -14.50 20.48
N TRP A 3 15.60 -13.26 20.97
CA TRP A 3 16.05 -12.01 20.37
C TRP A 3 15.24 -11.43 19.20
N ARG A 4 13.98 -11.04 19.45
CA ARG A 4 13.37 -9.89 18.76
C ARG A 4 13.24 -8.77 19.78
N GLY A 5 14.00 -7.68 19.62
CA GLY A 5 13.88 -6.50 20.48
C GLY A 5 12.41 -6.09 20.56
N SER A 6 11.94 -5.72 21.76
CA SER A 6 10.56 -5.30 21.97
C SER A 6 10.20 -4.21 20.96
N THR A 7 9.21 -4.45 20.11
CA THR A 7 8.73 -3.44 19.15
C THR A 7 8.28 -2.20 19.92
N THR A 8 9.05 -1.12 19.80
CA THR A 8 8.76 0.13 20.49
C THR A 8 7.53 0.78 19.88
N VAL A 9 6.90 1.72 20.59
CA VAL A 9 5.75 2.47 20.04
C VAL A 9 6.17 3.21 18.76
N SER A 10 7.38 3.76 18.72
CA SER A 10 7.95 4.38 17.53
C SER A 10 8.05 3.41 16.36
N ASP A 11 8.57 2.19 16.58
CA ASP A 11 8.66 1.18 15.51
C ASP A 11 7.29 0.85 14.93
N ARG A 12 6.25 0.82 15.76
CA ARG A 12 4.87 0.55 15.33
C ARG A 12 4.32 1.66 14.46
N ILE A 13 4.54 2.92 14.83
CA ILE A 13 4.12 4.08 14.05
C ILE A 13 4.87 4.10 12.71
N PHE A 14 6.20 3.96 12.73
CA PHE A 14 7.01 3.95 11.51
C PHE A 14 6.69 2.78 10.58
N ALA A 15 6.34 1.61 11.12
CA ALA A 15 5.90 0.47 10.33
C ALA A 15 4.56 0.70 9.62
N CYS A 16 3.71 1.62 10.10
CA CYS A 16 2.44 1.94 9.45
C CYS A 16 2.59 2.87 8.25
N LEU A 17 3.58 3.79 8.27
CA LEU A 17 3.72 4.84 7.27
C LEU A 17 3.87 4.33 5.83
N PRO A 18 4.64 3.25 5.53
CA PRO A 18 4.79 2.73 4.19
C PRO A 18 3.46 2.35 3.52
N TYR A 19 2.45 1.92 4.30
CA TYR A 19 1.14 1.55 3.75
C TYR A 19 0.34 2.72 3.17
N LEU A 20 0.76 3.97 3.41
CA LEU A 20 0.19 5.13 2.73
C LEU A 20 0.48 5.10 1.22
N LEU A 21 1.62 4.54 0.81
CA LEU A 21 2.00 4.45 -0.61
C LEU A 21 0.98 3.65 -1.44
N PRO A 22 0.76 2.34 -1.18
CA PRO A 22 -0.20 1.57 -1.95
C PRO A 22 -1.62 2.11 -1.81
N LEU A 23 -1.97 2.71 -0.66
CA LEU A 23 -3.28 3.34 -0.46
C LEU A 23 -3.49 4.54 -1.39
N ILE A 24 -2.50 5.43 -1.50
CA ILE A 24 -2.55 6.62 -2.37
C ILE A 24 -2.59 6.20 -3.84
N ASP A 25 -1.68 5.31 -4.26
CA ASP A 25 -1.64 4.83 -5.64
C ASP A 25 -2.94 4.09 -6.00
N GLY A 26 -3.53 3.37 -5.05
CA GLY A 26 -4.81 2.68 -5.22
C GLY A 26 -6.03 3.60 -5.32
N LEU A 27 -5.95 4.89 -4.95
CA LEU A 27 -7.09 5.80 -5.02
C LEU A 27 -7.67 5.91 -6.43
N MET A 28 -6.85 5.72 -7.47
CA MET A 28 -7.32 5.71 -8.85
C MET A 28 -8.45 4.69 -9.08
N PHE A 29 -8.38 3.52 -8.44
CA PHE A 29 -9.44 2.50 -8.56
C PHE A 29 -10.72 2.95 -7.86
N GLY A 30 -10.60 3.63 -6.71
CA GLY A 30 -11.73 4.22 -6.01
C GLY A 30 -12.42 5.31 -6.83
N TYR A 31 -11.65 6.18 -7.51
CA TYR A 31 -12.19 7.24 -8.37
C TYR A 31 -12.91 6.69 -9.61
N VAL A 32 -12.40 5.60 -10.20
CA VAL A 32 -13.05 4.91 -11.33
C VAL A 32 -14.33 4.19 -10.91
N SER A 33 -14.49 3.89 -9.61
CA SER A 33 -15.59 3.08 -9.09
C SER A 33 -16.40 3.77 -7.97
N LEU A 34 -16.11 3.44 -6.71
CA LEU A 34 -16.93 3.81 -5.54
C LEU A 34 -17.11 5.31 -5.35
N PHE A 35 -16.09 6.13 -5.59
CA PHE A 35 -16.20 7.57 -5.37
C PHE A 35 -17.04 8.28 -6.43
N ARG A 36 -17.26 7.62 -7.58
CA ARG A 36 -18.18 8.11 -8.61
C ARG A 36 -19.63 7.85 -8.22
N GLU A 37 -19.93 6.70 -7.64
CA GLU A 37 -21.28 6.33 -7.19
C GLU A 37 -21.64 6.98 -5.84
N PHE A 38 -20.66 7.09 -4.95
CA PHE A 38 -20.82 7.62 -3.59
C PHE A 38 -19.81 8.76 -3.31
N PRO A 39 -20.02 9.96 -3.88
CA PRO A 39 -19.10 11.09 -3.69
C PRO A 39 -18.86 11.48 -2.23
N ALA A 40 -19.84 11.24 -1.35
CA ALA A 40 -19.72 11.50 0.08
C ALA A 40 -18.56 10.74 0.75
N LEU A 41 -18.16 9.58 0.22
CA LEU A 41 -17.01 8.82 0.75
C LEU A 41 -15.67 9.54 0.54
N GLN A 42 -15.60 10.52 -0.36
CA GLN A 42 -14.37 11.30 -0.58
C GLN A 42 -13.98 12.13 0.66
N VAL A 43 -14.92 12.42 1.58
CA VAL A 43 -14.62 13.05 2.87
C VAL A 43 -13.60 12.23 3.68
N LEU A 44 -13.62 10.90 3.55
CA LEU A 44 -12.66 10.02 4.21
C LEU A 44 -11.23 10.20 3.69
N LEU A 45 -11.05 10.81 2.51
CA LEU A 45 -9.74 11.09 1.92
C LEU A 45 -9.13 12.41 2.38
N VAL A 46 -9.89 13.26 3.08
CA VAL A 46 -9.41 14.56 3.58
C VAL A 46 -8.12 14.42 4.40
N PRO A 47 -7.98 13.46 5.33
CA PRO A 47 -6.73 13.27 6.08
C PRO A 47 -5.52 12.86 5.22
N LEU A 48 -5.73 12.28 4.04
CA LEU A 48 -4.67 11.84 3.13
C LEU A 48 -4.17 12.96 2.20
N GLN A 49 -4.93 14.04 2.04
CA GLN A 49 -4.59 15.17 1.17
C GLN A 49 -3.16 15.70 1.32
N PRO A 50 -2.62 15.97 2.52
CA PRO A 50 -1.25 16.47 2.63
C PRO A 50 -0.22 15.49 2.06
N VAL A 51 -0.42 14.19 2.27
CA VAL A 51 0.48 13.14 1.76
C VAL A 51 0.35 13.04 0.24
N VAL A 52 -0.87 13.10 -0.29
CA VAL A 52 -1.15 13.09 -1.73
C VAL A 52 -0.47 14.27 -2.44
N LEU A 53 -0.52 15.47 -1.85
CA LEU A 53 0.12 16.66 -2.41
C LEU A 53 1.65 16.53 -2.43
N ILE A 54 2.24 16.07 -1.33
CA ILE A 54 3.70 15.85 -1.25
C ILE A 54 4.12 14.79 -2.27
N TYR A 55 3.41 13.66 -2.32
CA TYR A 55 3.71 12.58 -3.24
C TYR A 55 3.56 13.01 -4.71
N GLY A 56 2.49 13.74 -5.04
CA GLY A 56 2.26 14.29 -6.38
C GLY A 56 3.32 15.32 -6.80
N SER A 57 3.93 16.02 -5.85
CA SER A 57 5.00 17.00 -6.15
C SER A 57 6.28 16.37 -6.71
N LEU A 58 6.46 15.05 -6.54
CA LEU A 58 7.59 14.30 -7.10
C LEU A 58 7.48 14.07 -8.62
N GLY A 59 6.33 14.44 -9.22
CA GLY A 59 6.09 14.35 -10.65
C GLY A 59 5.90 12.92 -11.16
N GLN A 60 6.07 12.72 -12.46
CA GLN A 60 5.76 11.45 -13.15
C GLN A 60 6.57 10.24 -12.66
N PHE A 61 7.75 10.47 -12.08
CA PHE A 61 8.62 9.41 -11.57
C PHE A 61 8.48 9.23 -10.05
N GLY A 62 7.55 9.93 -9.39
CA GLY A 62 7.37 9.91 -7.94
C GLY A 62 7.23 8.51 -7.37
N GLN A 63 6.37 7.67 -7.95
CA GLN A 63 6.19 6.28 -7.53
C GLN A 63 7.48 5.48 -7.56
N LEU A 64 8.23 5.57 -8.66
CA LEU A 64 9.50 4.86 -8.83
C LEU A 64 10.57 5.36 -7.86
N ILE A 65 10.63 6.68 -7.64
CA ILE A 65 11.56 7.30 -6.69
C ILE A 65 11.26 6.82 -5.28
N VAL A 66 9.99 6.85 -4.84
CA VAL A 66 9.60 6.40 -3.50
C VAL A 66 9.81 4.90 -3.33
N PHE A 67 9.50 4.10 -4.35
CA PHE A 67 9.79 2.67 -4.36
C PHE A 67 11.28 2.40 -4.09
N PHE A 68 12.18 3.00 -4.87
CA PHE A 68 13.62 2.78 -4.69
C PHE A 68 14.14 3.36 -3.37
N ALA A 69 13.63 4.52 -2.94
CA ALA A 69 13.99 5.12 -1.67
C ALA A 69 13.63 4.18 -0.50
N LEU A 70 12.38 3.70 -0.43
CA LEU A 70 11.96 2.76 0.61
C LEU A 70 12.74 1.44 0.52
N PHE A 71 12.97 0.92 -0.67
CA PHE A 71 13.69 -0.33 -0.84
C PHE A 71 15.15 -0.24 -0.38
N PHE A 72 15.91 0.75 -0.86
CA PHE A 72 17.33 0.87 -0.53
C PHE A 72 17.58 1.45 0.86
N LEU A 73 16.86 2.48 1.26
CA LEU A 73 17.10 3.18 2.53
C LEU A 73 16.48 2.44 3.72
N VAL A 74 15.37 1.73 3.50
CA VAL A 74 14.65 1.03 4.56
C VAL A 74 14.84 -0.48 4.49
N VAL A 75 14.32 -1.14 3.44
CA VAL A 75 14.27 -2.61 3.38
C VAL A 75 15.67 -3.24 3.40
N ARG A 76 16.64 -2.67 2.66
CA ARG A 76 18.02 -3.18 2.58
C ARG A 76 18.94 -2.68 3.70
N ASN A 77 18.45 -1.86 4.61
CA ASN A 77 19.25 -1.29 5.70
C ASN A 77 19.10 -2.10 6.99
N GLU A 78 20.07 -2.99 7.25
CA GLU A 78 20.11 -3.86 8.45
C GLU A 78 20.15 -3.09 9.78
N LYS A 79 20.45 -1.78 9.78
CA LYS A 79 20.40 -0.95 10.98
C LYS A 79 18.96 -0.64 11.41
N ILE A 80 18.00 -0.77 10.50
CA ILE A 80 16.58 -0.56 10.79
C ILE A 80 15.97 -1.84 11.36
N ASN A 81 15.10 -1.68 12.36
CA ASN A 81 14.38 -2.78 12.98
C ASN A 81 13.69 -3.65 11.90
N HIS A 82 13.92 -4.97 11.97
CA HIS A 82 13.30 -5.97 11.10
C HIS A 82 11.77 -5.77 10.97
N PHE A 83 11.10 -5.35 12.05
CA PHE A 83 9.66 -5.08 12.03
C PHE A 83 9.26 -3.99 11.03
N ILE A 84 10.01 -2.88 10.98
CA ILE A 84 9.77 -1.79 10.03
C ILE A 84 10.09 -2.27 8.62
N ARG A 85 11.20 -2.98 8.44
CA ARG A 85 11.63 -3.52 7.15
C ARG A 85 10.60 -4.48 6.54
N TYR A 86 10.05 -5.38 7.35
CA TYR A 86 8.97 -6.29 6.96
C TYR A 86 7.75 -5.52 6.45
N ASN A 87 7.20 -4.61 7.26
CA ASN A 87 5.99 -3.87 6.90
C ASN A 87 6.22 -2.96 5.68
N THR A 88 7.43 -2.39 5.55
CA THR A 88 7.81 -1.60 4.38
C THR A 88 7.84 -2.46 3.12
N MET A 89 8.46 -3.64 3.18
CA MET A 89 8.47 -4.57 2.05
C MET A 89 7.05 -5.05 1.69
N GLN A 90 6.20 -5.31 2.68
CA GLN A 90 4.80 -5.66 2.44
C GLN A 90 4.03 -4.53 1.73
N ALA A 91 4.21 -3.28 2.17
CA ALA A 91 3.60 -2.13 1.52
C ALA A 91 4.09 -1.96 0.07
N ILE A 92 5.39 -2.17 -0.18
CA ILE A 92 5.98 -2.16 -1.53
C ILE A 92 5.35 -3.26 -2.41
N LEU A 93 5.16 -4.48 -1.89
CA LEU A 93 4.52 -5.56 -2.66
C LEU A 93 3.05 -5.25 -2.96
N LEU A 94 2.31 -4.68 -2.01
CA LEU A 94 0.95 -4.21 -2.25
C LEU A 94 0.92 -3.11 -3.32
N ASP A 95 1.90 -2.20 -3.32
CA ASP A 95 2.00 -1.14 -4.33
C ASP A 95 2.27 -1.73 -5.72
N ILE A 96 3.15 -2.73 -5.82
CA ILE A 96 3.36 -3.48 -7.07
C ILE A 96 2.04 -4.13 -7.55
N ILE A 97 1.26 -4.73 -6.65
CA ILE A 97 -0.04 -5.33 -7.00
C ILE A 97 -1.00 -4.26 -7.54
N VAL A 98 -1.06 -3.09 -6.92
CA VAL A 98 -1.84 -1.93 -7.37
C VAL A 98 -1.38 -1.48 -8.76
N PHE A 99 -0.08 -1.30 -8.95
CA PHE A 99 0.49 -0.93 -10.24
C PHE A 99 0.14 -1.93 -11.34
N LEU A 100 0.32 -3.23 -11.09
CA LEU A 100 -0.03 -4.29 -12.04
C LEU A 100 -1.54 -4.32 -12.33
N GLY A 101 -2.38 -4.17 -11.31
CA GLY A 101 -3.83 -4.06 -11.47
C GLY A 101 -4.23 -2.89 -12.37
N SER A 102 -3.49 -1.79 -12.31
CA SER A 102 -3.74 -0.61 -13.14
C SER A 102 -3.43 -0.87 -14.62
N ILE A 103 -2.36 -1.61 -14.90
CA ILE A 103 -1.98 -2.03 -16.25
C ILE A 103 -3.06 -2.97 -16.79
N VAL A 104 -3.46 -3.97 -16.00
CA VAL A 104 -4.53 -4.90 -16.39
C VAL A 104 -5.81 -4.15 -16.74
N LEU A 105 -6.26 -3.23 -15.88
CA LEU A 105 -7.47 -2.45 -16.12
C LEU A 105 -7.38 -1.58 -17.38
N ARG A 106 -6.22 -0.97 -17.65
CA ARG A 106 -6.01 -0.19 -18.89
C ARG A 106 -6.06 -1.06 -20.14
N VAL A 107 -5.50 -2.27 -20.08
CA VAL A 107 -5.47 -3.20 -21.23
C VAL A 107 -6.86 -3.74 -21.53
N ILE A 108 -7.67 -4.02 -20.51
CA ILE A 108 -9.01 -4.59 -20.70
C ILE A 108 -10.10 -3.54 -20.91
N ALA A 109 -9.83 -2.23 -20.76
CA ALA A 109 -10.84 -1.19 -20.87
C ALA A 109 -11.31 -0.96 -22.33
N LEU A 110 -12.15 -1.87 -22.83
CA LEU A 110 -12.76 -1.80 -24.15
C LEU A 110 -14.12 -1.07 -24.10
N PRO A 111 -14.56 -0.44 -25.21
CA PRO A 111 -15.91 0.11 -25.31
C PRO A 111 -16.98 -0.96 -25.01
N GLY A 112 -17.97 -0.62 -24.19
CA GLY A 112 -19.11 -1.51 -23.89
C GLY A 112 -18.97 -2.40 -22.64
N ILE A 113 -17.80 -2.42 -21.97
CA ILE A 113 -17.58 -3.22 -20.75
C ILE A 113 -17.35 -2.38 -19.48
N ALA A 114 -17.88 -1.16 -19.45
CA ALA A 114 -17.70 -0.22 -18.34
C ALA A 114 -18.09 -0.81 -16.98
N PHE A 115 -19.19 -1.58 -16.92
CA PHE A 115 -19.63 -2.24 -15.69
C PHE A 115 -18.62 -3.28 -15.17
N ALA A 116 -18.02 -4.06 -16.07
CA ALA A 116 -17.02 -5.06 -15.69
C ALA A 116 -15.74 -4.38 -15.19
N VAL A 117 -15.27 -3.34 -15.89
CA VAL A 117 -14.11 -2.53 -15.48
C VAL A 117 -14.35 -1.92 -14.09
N GLN A 118 -15.54 -1.36 -13.87
CA GLN A 118 -15.93 -0.79 -12.59
C GLN A 118 -15.97 -1.84 -11.47
N THR A 119 -16.52 -3.02 -11.73
CA THR A 119 -16.60 -4.11 -10.75
C THR A 119 -15.20 -4.59 -10.34
N VAL A 120 -14.29 -4.75 -11.31
CA VAL A 120 -12.90 -5.12 -11.05
C VAL A 120 -12.19 -4.02 -10.26
N ALA A 121 -12.34 -2.76 -10.66
CA ALA A 121 -11.77 -1.62 -9.94
C ALA A 121 -12.27 -1.53 -8.49
N SER A 122 -13.58 -1.70 -8.25
CA SER A 122 -14.15 -1.76 -6.90
C SER A 122 -13.55 -2.88 -6.08
N THR A 123 -13.39 -4.08 -6.67
CA THR A 123 -12.87 -5.26 -5.98
C THR A 123 -11.41 -5.07 -5.58
N ILE A 124 -10.59 -4.55 -6.50
CA ILE A 124 -9.18 -4.23 -6.23
C ILE A 124 -9.10 -3.17 -5.13
N PHE A 125 -9.90 -2.10 -5.21
CA PHE A 125 -9.88 -1.02 -4.24
C PHE A 125 -10.29 -1.48 -2.83
N LEU A 126 -11.40 -2.22 -2.72
CA LEU A 126 -11.86 -2.73 -1.43
C LEU A 126 -10.88 -3.75 -0.84
N GLY A 127 -10.33 -4.64 -1.66
CA GLY A 127 -9.30 -5.60 -1.24
C GLY A 127 -8.04 -4.91 -0.73
N LEU A 128 -7.59 -3.88 -1.45
CA LEU A 128 -6.46 -3.04 -1.04
C LEU A 128 -6.72 -2.33 0.29
N VAL A 129 -7.86 -1.65 0.42
CA VAL A 129 -8.23 -0.94 1.66
C VAL A 129 -8.29 -1.91 2.83
N ALA A 130 -8.89 -3.09 2.64
CA ALA A 130 -8.92 -4.12 3.67
C ALA A 130 -7.51 -4.61 4.06
N ALA A 131 -6.64 -4.86 3.07
CA ALA A 131 -5.26 -5.27 3.29
C ALA A 131 -4.44 -4.20 4.04
N VAL A 132 -4.59 -2.93 3.68
CA VAL A 132 -3.93 -1.79 4.33
C VAL A 132 -4.44 -1.62 5.76
N VAL A 133 -5.75 -1.59 5.98
CA VAL A 133 -6.34 -1.46 7.32
C VAL A 133 -5.92 -2.60 8.22
N TYR A 134 -5.97 -3.84 7.72
CA TYR A 134 -5.49 -5.02 8.46
C TYR A 134 -4.01 -4.86 8.83
N SER A 135 -3.16 -4.46 7.87
CA SER A 135 -1.72 -4.34 8.09
C SER A 135 -1.36 -3.24 9.09
N VAL A 136 -2.03 -2.09 8.99
CA VAL A 136 -1.87 -0.98 9.95
C VAL A 136 -2.35 -1.39 11.34
N ALA A 137 -3.50 -2.04 11.46
CA ALA A 137 -4.01 -2.51 12.74
C ALA A 137 -3.06 -3.51 13.43
N GLN A 138 -2.54 -4.50 12.69
CA GLN A 138 -1.54 -5.43 13.21
C GLN A 138 -0.24 -4.71 13.59
N SER A 139 0.21 -3.77 12.76
CA SER A 139 1.41 -2.98 13.02
C SER A 139 1.32 -2.18 14.31
N LEU A 140 0.18 -1.51 14.56
CA LEU A 140 -0.10 -0.77 15.80
C LEU A 140 -0.16 -1.68 17.04
N MET A 141 -0.61 -2.92 16.87
CA MET A 141 -0.56 -3.95 17.92
C MET A 141 0.84 -4.55 18.12
N GLY A 142 1.82 -4.19 17.29
CA GLY A 142 3.18 -4.73 17.31
C GLY A 142 3.29 -6.16 16.76
N ARG A 143 2.32 -6.57 15.93
CA ARG A 143 2.23 -7.90 15.30
C ARG A 143 2.57 -7.80 13.82
N TYR A 144 3.08 -8.89 13.26
CA TYR A 144 3.32 -9.00 11.82
C TYR A 144 1.99 -9.27 11.11
N ALA A 145 1.72 -8.52 10.05
CA ALA A 145 0.49 -8.64 9.27
C ALA A 145 0.63 -9.76 8.25
N GLU A 146 -0.01 -10.91 8.49
CA GLU A 146 0.11 -12.07 7.60
C GLU A 146 -0.98 -12.03 6.52
N ILE A 147 -0.61 -11.59 5.32
CA ILE A 147 -1.43 -11.65 4.11
C ILE A 147 -0.94 -12.85 3.29
N PRO A 148 -1.81 -13.85 2.99
CA PRO A 148 -1.42 -15.02 2.21
C PRO A 148 -0.71 -14.64 0.89
N ALA A 149 0.32 -15.40 0.52
CA ALA A 149 1.23 -15.17 -0.62
C ALA A 149 2.08 -13.89 -0.55
N VAL A 150 1.55 -12.76 -0.07
CA VAL A 150 2.30 -11.51 0.06
C VAL A 150 3.34 -11.63 1.17
N SER A 151 2.94 -12.10 2.35
CA SER A 151 3.84 -12.22 3.50
C SER A 151 4.95 -13.25 3.27
N ASP A 152 4.66 -14.35 2.56
CA ASP A 152 5.69 -15.31 2.14
C ASP A 152 6.74 -14.65 1.24
N ALA A 153 6.31 -13.83 0.28
CA ALA A 153 7.20 -13.08 -0.58
C ALA A 153 8.01 -12.01 0.20
N VAL A 154 7.43 -11.40 1.24
CA VAL A 154 8.17 -10.51 2.14
C VAL A 154 9.30 -11.24 2.84
N TYR A 155 9.02 -12.42 3.43
CA TYR A 155 10.03 -13.22 4.14
C TYR A 155 11.17 -13.68 3.23
N MET A 156 10.92 -13.85 1.93
CA MET A 156 11.98 -14.15 0.96
C MET A 156 12.92 -12.96 0.71
N GLN A 157 12.43 -11.73 0.84
CA GLN A 157 13.17 -10.51 0.53
C GLN A 157 13.87 -9.89 1.75
N VAL A 158 13.24 -10.00 2.91
CA VAL A 158 13.76 -9.52 4.20
C VAL A 158 14.34 -10.73 4.93
N ARG A 159 15.63 -10.99 4.67
CA ARG A 159 16.45 -11.96 5.41
C ARG A 159 17.32 -11.27 6.43
#